data_AF-A0A6I9U8P8-F1
#
_entry.id   AF-A0A6I9U8P8-F1
#
_cell.length_a   1.000
_cell.length_b   1.000
_cell.length_c   1.000
_cell.angle_alpha   90.00
_cell.angle_beta   90.00
_cell.angle_gamma   90.00
#
_symmetry.space_group_name_H-M   'P 1'
#
loop_
_entity.id
_entity.type
_entity.pdbx_description
1 polymer ?
#
loop_
_entity_poly.entity_id
_entity_poly.type
_entity_poly.pdbx_seq_one_letter_code
_entity_poly.pdbx_strand_id
1 'polypeptide(L)'
;MMHTTLHWSNQVTLLFDSWNTKSWPTYALALLICFLVAVFYQRLEAMRLHLKSAANPSPPSLNTPLIVPKLGRNWKIRLGLAALFGLNSGIGYLIMLAIMSYNGGVLLAVVLGLTVGYFVFRSEDFSEGEDSFVAAETNNSCACS
;
A
#
# COMPACT_ATOMS: atom_id res chain seq x y z
N MET A 1 24.57 -13.87 -23.28
CA MET A 1 23.35 -14.34 -22.59
C MET A 1 23.37 -13.73 -21.19
N MET A 2 22.39 -12.91 -20.82
CA MET A 2 22.43 -12.11 -19.59
C MET A 2 21.64 -12.84 -18.49
N HIS A 3 22.35 -13.53 -17.59
CA HIS A 3 21.74 -14.19 -16.44
C HIS A 3 21.66 -13.17 -15.29
N THR A 4 20.59 -12.37 -15.24
CA THR A 4 20.32 -11.46 -14.12
C THR A 4 19.74 -12.26 -12.96
N THR A 5 20.62 -12.80 -12.13
CA THR A 5 20.25 -13.52 -10.91
C THR A 5 20.12 -12.57 -9.73
N LEU A 6 19.26 -12.96 -8.79
CA LEU A 6 19.16 -12.31 -7.49
C LEU A 6 20.53 -12.35 -6.81
N HIS A 7 21.07 -11.19 -6.49
CA HIS A 7 22.38 -11.07 -5.86
C HIS A 7 22.26 -10.38 -4.50
N TRP A 8 23.06 -10.86 -3.54
CA TRP A 8 23.20 -10.27 -2.22
C TRP A 8 24.48 -9.44 -2.22
N SER A 9 24.36 -8.16 -2.60
CA SER A 9 25.48 -7.20 -2.59
C SER A 9 25.11 -5.94 -1.82
N ASN A 10 26.09 -5.36 -1.15
CA ASN A 10 25.99 -4.20 -0.28
C ASN A 10 26.20 -2.89 -1.06
N GLN A 11 26.61 -2.97 -2.33
CA GLN A 11 26.84 -1.84 -3.22
C GLN A 11 25.61 -1.68 -4.10
N VAL A 12 24.66 -0.85 -3.69
CA VAL A 12 23.42 -0.63 -4.45
C VAL A 12 23.25 0.85 -4.75
N THR A 13 23.26 1.18 -6.03
CA THR A 13 22.85 2.48 -6.56
C THR A 13 21.33 2.48 -6.74
N LEU A 14 20.61 2.84 -5.67
CA LEU A 14 19.16 2.95 -5.70
C LEU A 14 18.75 4.28 -6.36
N LEU A 15 18.23 4.17 -7.59
CA LEU A 15 17.47 5.19 -8.35
C LEU A 15 18.22 6.46 -8.83
N PHE A 16 19.20 6.95 -8.08
CA PHE A 16 20.06 8.08 -8.49
C PHE A 16 21.51 7.75 -8.14
N ASP A 17 22.44 8.07 -9.04
CA ASP A 17 23.90 7.88 -8.86
C ASP A 17 24.45 8.57 -7.59
N SER A 18 23.68 9.49 -7.00
CA SER A 18 24.04 10.28 -5.82
C SER A 18 23.96 9.51 -4.49
N TRP A 19 23.26 8.37 -4.41
CA TRP A 19 23.16 7.55 -3.19
C TRP A 19 24.18 6.40 -3.18
N ASN A 20 25.47 6.73 -3.26
CA ASN A 20 26.53 5.71 -3.25
C ASN A 20 26.76 5.18 -1.82
N THR A 21 26.22 4.00 -1.54
CA THR A 21 26.32 3.33 -0.24
C THR A 21 27.66 2.60 -0.09
N LYS A 22 28.76 3.35 0.11
CA LYS A 22 30.09 2.75 0.33
C LYS A 22 30.25 2.05 1.69
N SER A 23 29.28 2.22 2.61
CA SER A 23 29.34 1.73 3.98
C SER A 23 28.05 1.05 4.43
N TRP A 24 28.19 0.01 5.26
CA TRP A 24 27.10 -0.78 5.88
C TRP A 24 25.92 0.04 6.44
N PRO A 25 26.13 1.12 7.23
CA PRO A 25 25.02 1.91 7.76
C PRO A 25 24.22 2.63 6.66
N THR A 26 24.88 3.11 5.62
CA THR A 26 24.22 3.79 4.51
C THR A 26 23.36 2.82 3.70
N TYR A 27 23.81 1.56 3.56
CA TYR A 27 23.02 0.49 2.98
C TYR A 27 21.78 0.16 3.84
N ALA A 28 21.93 0.01 5.17
CA ALA A 28 20.80 -0.20 6.07
C ALA A 28 19.79 0.96 6.03
N LEU A 29 20.26 2.20 5.93
CA LEU A 29 19.42 3.39 5.78
C LEU A 29 18.67 3.37 4.45
N ALA A 30 19.31 2.94 3.36
CA ALA A 30 18.63 2.77 2.07
C ALA A 30 17.51 1.70 2.14
N LEU A 31 17.77 0.57 2.79
CA LEU A 31 16.75 -0.46 3.03
C LEU A 31 15.58 0.07 3.87
N LEU A 32 15.87 0.85 4.92
CA LEU A 32 14.85 1.49 5.74
C LEU A 32 14.00 2.47 4.92
N ILE A 33 14.62 3.27 4.05
CA ILE A 33 13.88 4.18 3.16
C ILE A 33 13.00 3.39 2.20
N CYS A 34 13.51 2.33 1.56
CA CYS A 34 12.70 1.48 0.68
C CYS A 34 11.51 0.86 1.42
N PHE A 35 11.74 0.38 2.65
CA PHE A 35 10.68 -0.14 3.51
C PHE A 35 9.62 0.93 3.82
N LEU A 36 10.03 2.13 4.23
CA LEU A 36 9.12 3.24 4.54
C LEU A 36 8.33 3.70 3.31
N VAL A 37 8.96 3.74 2.13
CA VAL A 37 8.30 4.06 0.86
C VAL A 37 7.25 3.01 0.50
N ALA A 38 7.52 1.73 0.72
CA ALA A 38 6.57 0.64 0.52
C ALA A 38 5.37 0.72 1.50
N VAL A 39 5.62 0.99 2.78
CA VAL A 39 4.54 1.22 3.77
C VAL A 39 3.69 2.44 3.37
N PHE A 40 4.34 3.54 2.95
CA PHE A 40 3.67 4.76 2.54
C PHE A 40 2.84 4.58 1.26
N TYR A 41 3.31 3.77 0.31
CA TYR A 41 2.54 3.38 -0.87
C TYR A 41 1.19 2.77 -0.48
N GLN A 42 1.20 1.82 0.48
CA GLN A 42 -0.02 1.18 0.95
C GLN A 42 -0.98 2.15 1.65
N ARG A 43 -0.44 3.14 2.38
CA ARG A 43 -1.24 4.21 3.01
C ARG A 43 -1.97 5.06 1.97
N LEU A 44 -1.29 5.44 0.89
CA LEU A 44 -1.88 6.23 -0.19
C LEU A 44 -2.95 5.44 -0.94
N GLU A 45 -2.73 4.14 -1.13
CA GLU A 45 -3.73 3.24 -1.70
C GLU A 45 -4.97 3.15 -0.80
N ALA A 46 -4.80 2.92 0.51
CA ALA A 46 -5.90 2.87 1.47
C ALA A 46 -6.68 4.20 1.53
N MET A 47 -5.99 5.34 1.56
CA MET A 47 -6.61 6.66 1.52
C MET A 47 -7.42 6.85 0.23
N ARG A 48 -6.90 6.42 -0.92
CA ARG A 48 -7.60 6.50 -2.21
C ARG A 48 -8.85 5.62 -2.22
N LEU A 49 -8.78 4.43 -1.64
CA LEU A 49 -9.93 3.52 -1.51
C LEU A 49 -11.00 4.14 -0.60
N HIS A 50 -10.61 4.67 0.55
CA HIS A 50 -11.52 5.37 1.46
C HIS A 50 -12.18 6.60 0.83
N LEU A 51 -11.43 7.41 0.06
CA LEU A 51 -12.02 8.53 -0.66
C LEU A 51 -12.99 8.08 -1.77
N LYS A 52 -12.74 6.92 -2.37
CA LYS A 52 -13.62 6.35 -3.41
C LYS A 52 -14.90 5.74 -2.82
N SER A 53 -14.81 5.10 -1.65
CA SER A 53 -15.96 4.57 -0.91
C SER A 53 -16.79 5.68 -0.28
N ALA A 54 -16.14 6.69 0.31
CA ALA A 54 -16.81 7.90 0.82
C ALA A 54 -17.51 8.70 -0.30
N ALA A 55 -16.96 8.67 -1.51
CA ALA A 55 -17.65 9.21 -2.68
C ALA A 55 -18.86 8.35 -3.07
N ASN A 56 -18.78 7.02 -3.01
CA ASN A 56 -19.84 6.08 -3.43
C ASN A 56 -20.38 5.25 -2.24
N PRO A 57 -21.24 5.80 -1.36
CA PRO A 57 -21.96 4.99 -0.38
C PRO A 57 -23.09 4.24 -1.11
N SER A 58 -22.93 2.94 -1.38
CA SER A 58 -24.01 2.10 -1.94
C SER A 58 -24.62 1.20 -0.87
N PRO A 59 -25.92 1.29 -0.57
CA PRO A 59 -26.73 0.15 -0.16
C PRO A 59 -27.25 -0.62 -1.40
N PRO A 60 -27.63 -1.90 -1.28
CA PRO A 60 -28.08 -2.70 -2.40
C PRO A 60 -29.53 -2.35 -2.75
N SER A 61 -29.77 -1.67 -3.87
CA SER A 61 -31.08 -1.74 -4.53
C SER A 61 -31.01 -1.43 -6.02
N LEU A 62 -31.57 -2.37 -6.77
CA LEU A 62 -31.88 -2.39 -8.19
C LEU A 62 -32.29 -1.03 -8.79
N ASN A 63 -31.82 -0.81 -10.02
CA ASN A 63 -32.31 0.16 -11.00
C ASN A 63 -32.00 1.64 -10.70
N THR A 64 -30.94 2.20 -11.30
CA THR A 64 -30.98 3.41 -12.17
C THR A 64 -29.56 3.91 -12.51
N PRO A 65 -29.39 4.66 -13.63
CA PRO A 65 -28.21 4.64 -14.48
C PRO A 65 -27.15 5.71 -14.13
N LEU A 66 -25.88 5.40 -14.42
CA LEU A 66 -24.85 6.32 -14.94
C LEU A 66 -24.78 7.77 -14.38
N ILE A 67 -24.92 7.99 -13.07
CA ILE A 67 -24.37 9.20 -12.42
C ILE A 67 -23.56 8.77 -11.20
N VAL A 68 -22.26 8.69 -11.44
CA VAL A 68 -21.17 8.73 -10.46
C VAL A 68 -21.43 9.92 -9.50
N PRO A 69 -21.24 9.74 -8.19
CA PRO A 69 -21.67 10.64 -7.14
C PRO A 69 -21.23 12.08 -7.37
N LYS A 70 -22.12 13.02 -7.03
CA LYS A 70 -21.89 14.48 -7.05
C LYS A 70 -20.76 14.86 -6.07
N LEU A 71 -19.51 14.63 -6.48
CA LEU A 71 -18.34 15.35 -5.96
C LEU A 71 -18.41 16.76 -6.54
N GLY A 72 -19.17 17.61 -5.86
CA GLY A 72 -19.59 18.92 -6.34
C GLY A 72 -18.42 19.80 -6.79
N ARG A 73 -18.43 20.18 -8.08
CA ARG A 73 -18.07 21.47 -8.72
C ARG A 73 -16.80 22.22 -8.25
N ASN A 74 -15.97 21.67 -7.40
CA ASN A 74 -14.75 22.30 -6.92
C ASN A 74 -13.58 21.61 -7.62
N TRP A 75 -13.09 22.23 -8.70
CA TRP A 75 -11.93 21.79 -9.46
C TRP A 75 -10.72 21.44 -8.57
N LYS A 76 -10.59 22.09 -7.41
CA LYS A 76 -9.60 21.79 -6.37
C LYS A 76 -9.67 20.34 -5.85
N ILE A 77 -10.87 19.80 -5.64
CA ILE A 77 -11.06 18.42 -5.16
C ILE A 77 -10.72 17.43 -6.28
N ARG A 78 -11.15 17.71 -7.52
CA ARG A 78 -10.78 16.90 -8.70
C ARG A 78 -9.27 16.89 -8.92
N LEU A 79 -8.62 18.03 -8.75
CA LEU A 79 -7.17 18.17 -8.86
C LEU A 79 -6.46 17.44 -7.72
N GLY A 80 -6.94 17.55 -6.48
CA GLY A 80 -6.41 16.81 -5.34
C GLY A 80 -6.49 15.30 -5.52
N LEU A 81 -7.63 14.78 -6.01
CA LEU A 81 -7.79 13.36 -6.30
C LEU A 81 -6.89 12.88 -7.45
N ALA A 82 -6.74 13.69 -8.51
CA ALA A 82 -5.83 13.40 -9.62
C ALA A 82 -4.36 13.42 -9.17
N ALA A 83 -3.98 14.36 -8.31
CA ALA A 83 -2.65 14.44 -7.72
C ALA A 83 -2.36 13.24 -6.82
N LEU A 84 -3.31 12.81 -5.98
CA LEU A 84 -3.18 11.59 -5.16
C LEU A 84 -2.98 10.35 -6.05
N PHE A 85 -3.72 10.27 -7.16
CA PHE A 85 -3.55 9.18 -8.13
C PHE A 85 -2.16 9.18 -8.78
N GLY A 86 -1.70 10.35 -9.24
CA GLY A 86 -0.37 10.50 -9.84
C GLY A 86 0.76 10.21 -8.85
N LEU A 87 0.61 10.62 -7.58
CA LEU A 87 1.58 10.31 -6.53
C LEU A 87 1.64 8.81 -6.25
N ASN A 88 0.48 8.15 -6.12
CA ASN A 88 0.41 6.71 -5.89
C ASN A 88 1.01 5.91 -7.05
N SER A 89 0.69 6.26 -8.30
CA SER A 89 1.28 5.58 -9.47
C SER A 89 2.78 5.84 -9.56
N GLY A 90 3.21 7.08 -9.31
CA GLY A 90 4.63 7.45 -9.26
C GLY A 90 5.42 6.58 -8.29
N ILE A 91 4.96 6.45 -7.05
CA ILE A 91 5.63 5.61 -6.03
C ILE A 91 5.65 4.13 -6.45
N GLY A 92 4.56 3.62 -7.02
CA GLY A 92 4.53 2.25 -7.54
C GLY A 92 5.60 2.00 -8.60
N TYR A 93 5.83 2.96 -9.50
CA TYR A 93 6.91 2.87 -10.48
C TYR A 93 8.30 2.97 -9.85
N LEU A 94 8.48 3.77 -8.78
CA LEU A 94 9.75 3.80 -8.04
C LEU A 94 10.05 2.47 -7.36
N ILE A 95 9.04 1.82 -6.77
CA ILE A 95 9.17 0.49 -6.17
C ILE A 95 9.52 -0.55 -7.24
N MET A 96 8.84 -0.52 -8.39
CA MET A 96 9.15 -1.40 -9.51
C MET A 96 10.58 -1.22 -10.00
N LEU A 97 11.03 0.03 -10.13
CA LEU A 97 12.40 0.36 -10.50
C LEU A 97 13.41 -0.12 -9.46
N ALA A 98 13.07 -0.04 -8.16
CA ALA A 98 13.89 -0.59 -7.09
C ALA A 98 13.99 -2.12 -7.16
N ILE A 99 12.91 -2.83 -7.48
CA ILE A 99 12.89 -4.30 -7.65
C ILE A 99 13.75 -4.72 -8.85
N MET A 100 13.75 -3.94 -9.93
CA MET A 100 14.60 -4.16 -11.10
C MET A 100 16.11 -4.06 -10.80
N SER A 101 16.52 -3.64 -9.59
CA SER A 101 17.91 -3.73 -9.15
C SER A 101 18.39 -5.17 -8.91
N TYR A 102 17.48 -6.15 -8.84
CA TYR A 102 17.77 -7.56 -8.53
C TYR A 102 18.55 -7.77 -7.23
N ASN A 103 18.51 -6.80 -6.31
CA ASN A 103 19.15 -6.89 -5.01
C ASN A 103 18.24 -7.61 -4.00
N GLY A 104 18.76 -8.66 -3.36
CA GLY A 104 18.00 -9.46 -2.40
C GLY A 104 17.50 -8.67 -1.18
N GLY A 105 18.32 -7.77 -0.63
CA GLY A 105 17.95 -6.97 0.53
C GLY A 105 16.85 -5.94 0.21
N VAL A 106 16.95 -5.27 -0.94
CA VAL A 106 15.93 -4.31 -1.39
C VAL A 106 14.60 -5.02 -1.63
N LEU A 107 14.62 -6.16 -2.32
CA LEU A 107 13.41 -6.96 -2.55
C LEU A 107 12.77 -7.35 -1.22
N LEU A 108 13.55 -7.88 -0.28
CA LEU A 108 13.05 -8.26 1.04
C LEU A 108 12.44 -7.06 1.79
N ALA A 109 13.13 -5.93 1.80
CA ALA A 109 12.67 -4.71 2.47
C ALA A 109 11.35 -4.18 1.88
N VAL A 110 11.23 -4.20 0.54
CA VAL A 110 9.99 -3.80 -0.15
C VAL A 110 8.85 -4.76 0.17
N VAL A 111 9.08 -6.08 0.08
CA VAL A 111 8.04 -7.08 0.37
C VAL A 111 7.58 -6.96 1.82
N LEU A 112 8.52 -6.89 2.79
CA LEU A 112 8.19 -6.69 4.19
C LEU A 112 7.45 -5.37 4.43
N GLY A 113 7.85 -4.28 3.76
CA GLY A 113 7.19 -2.98 3.87
C GLY A 113 5.76 -3.02 3.33
N LEU A 114 5.51 -3.69 2.20
CA LEU A 114 4.17 -3.89 1.67
C LEU A 114 3.33 -4.79 2.59
N THR A 115 3.89 -5.86 3.14
CA THR A 115 3.20 -6.74 4.09
C THR A 115 2.82 -5.99 5.37
N VAL A 116 3.76 -5.26 5.97
CA VAL A 116 3.51 -4.46 7.18
C VAL A 116 2.53 -3.33 6.89
N GLY A 117 2.71 -2.61 5.77
CA GLY A 117 1.78 -1.57 5.35
C GLY A 117 0.38 -2.11 5.17
N TYR A 118 0.23 -3.25 4.48
CA TYR A 118 -1.06 -3.89 4.30
C TYR A 118 -1.67 -4.29 5.64
N PHE A 119 -0.89 -4.91 6.51
CA PHE A 119 -1.34 -5.32 7.83
C PHE A 119 -1.83 -4.12 8.65
N VAL A 120 -1.04 -3.06 8.78
CA VAL A 120 -1.39 -1.88 9.58
C VAL A 120 -2.65 -1.19 9.05
N PHE A 121 -2.74 -0.90 7.75
CA PHE A 121 -3.88 -0.15 7.20
C PHE A 121 -5.13 -1.01 6.92
N ARG A 122 -5.01 -2.35 6.89
CA ARG A 122 -6.16 -3.27 6.78
C ARG A 122 -6.61 -3.77 8.15
N SER A 123 -5.75 -3.75 9.17
CA SER A 123 -6.12 -4.18 10.53
C SER A 123 -7.19 -3.29 11.19
N GLU A 124 -7.39 -2.06 10.72
CA GLU A 124 -8.53 -1.23 11.12
C GLU A 124 -9.88 -1.87 10.72
N ASP A 125 -9.93 -2.64 9.61
CA ASP A 125 -11.12 -3.42 9.22
C ASP A 125 -11.20 -4.79 9.95
N PHE A 126 -10.07 -5.32 10.45
CA PHE A 126 -10.01 -6.64 11.09
C PHE A 126 -10.24 -6.59 12.61
N SER A 127 -10.00 -5.44 13.26
CA SER A 127 -10.31 -5.26 14.69
C SER A 127 -11.82 -5.36 14.98
N GLU A 128 -12.70 -5.06 14.01
CA GLU A 128 -14.13 -5.37 14.12
C GLU A 128 -14.45 -6.86 13.84
N GLY A 129 -13.55 -7.60 13.17
CA GLY A 129 -13.73 -9.01 12.78
C GLY A 129 -13.38 -10.01 13.88
N GLU A 130 -12.36 -9.75 14.69
CA GLU A 130 -12.03 -10.59 15.87
C GLU A 130 -13.09 -10.45 16.97
N ASP A 131 -13.58 -9.23 17.22
CA ASP A 131 -14.68 -9.00 18.17
C ASP A 131 -16.01 -9.62 17.69
N SER A 132 -16.25 -9.61 16.37
CA SER A 132 -17.43 -10.25 15.76
C SER A 132 -17.35 -11.78 15.77
N PHE A 133 -16.17 -12.36 15.54
CA PHE A 133 -15.97 -13.82 15.56
C PHE A 133 -16.04 -14.36 17.00
N VAL A 134 -15.47 -13.66 17.98
CA VAL A 134 -15.56 -14.02 19.39
C VAL A 134 -16.97 -13.84 19.95
N ALA A 135 -17.72 -12.80 19.54
CA ALA A 135 -19.13 -12.63 19.89
C ALA A 135 -20.07 -13.64 19.21
N ALA A 136 -19.75 -14.08 17.99
CA ALA A 136 -20.50 -15.13 17.29
C ALA A 136 -20.28 -16.52 17.91
N GLU A 137 -19.09 -16.79 18.45
CA GLU A 137 -18.77 -18.05 19.14
C GLU A 137 -19.27 -18.10 20.61
N THR A 138 -19.68 -16.98 21.21
CA THR A 138 -20.38 -16.98 22.51
C THR A 138 -21.90 -17.12 22.37
N ASN A 139 -22.50 -16.61 21.29
CA ASN A 139 -23.97 -16.61 21.12
C ASN A 139 -24.56 -17.94 20.61
N ASN A 140 -23.72 -18.84 20.09
CA ASN A 140 -24.11 -20.18 19.63
C ASN A 140 -23.97 -21.26 20.71
N SER A 141 -23.50 -20.93 21.93
CA SER A 141 -23.50 -21.86 23.08
C SER A 141 -24.86 -21.97 23.80
N CYS A 142 -25.87 -21.17 23.45
CA CYS A 142 -27.18 -21.18 24.13
C CYS A 142 -28.37 -21.48 23.20
N ALA A 143 -28.16 -22.13 22.05
CA ALA A 143 -29.25 -22.49 21.13
C ALA A 143 -29.85 -23.90 21.36
N CYS A 144 -29.62 -24.51 22.53
CA CYS A 144 -30.24 -25.79 22.91
C CYS A 144 -30.79 -25.74 24.35
N SER A 145 -32.01 -25.22 24.50
CA SER A 145 -32.93 -25.57 25.60
C SER A 145 -34.36 -25.24 25.21
#